data_AF-A0A954A1T0-F1
#
_entry.id   AF-A0A954A1T0-F1
#
_cell.length_a   1.000
_cell.length_b   1.000
_cell.length_c   1.000
_cell.angle_alpha   90.00
_cell.angle_beta   90.00
_cell.angle_gamma   90.00
#
_symmetry.space_group_name_H-M   'P 1'
#
loop_
_entity.id
_entity.type
_entity.pdbx_description
1 polymer ?
#
loop_
_entity_poly.entity_id
_entity_poly.type
_entity_poly.pdbx_seq_one_letter_code
_entity_poly.pdbx_strand_id
1 'polypeptide(L)'
;ALLCHLVLGGGPAVAAELTQAHRATGVSHLLAVSGAHLTMLAWRLGFTFTLATRRSALGNRWFHTVCSAVLVLYGAITGMDPPVFRALVATSVFLLGTSAGRRVPVSGLLALPALLTALFAPRDLLGVSFNLSYAAVVGLFLSGGLRGGGWRERYWIGPLQCSVWAALCTMPLTLWYFGQWAPWTIVATPLLGPLVAAMLGLGLTTTLAAPVWAGFGWILAWPLSAMTALYCGAVQLLSRLPLAPVLAESRPSLPLLMCAGLLGTACLLWLRDRRGVVALCLSLSLPHFLPAPQPVEPGLVLVAVGHGHAGLLRLPDGTTVLVDCGSLRQPHRAAQAIARVVLPHYHIDWLVVTHGDHDHINAIPQLLARVRPRQALLPLELRGSTIESLLQRNGCTIRWLAAGARCRPCAGVLVHRPATRGNRNDQSAWVHAELGSFRAILTGDALVAGVAAWLASDLSTPADVLVLPHHGRPHDGIAPLLQRVRPRLALVSCAGRDGFTAQGKLARAAGCSVLHTGSSGTITVRASAPPTIHTERPWPVE
;
A
#
# COMPACT_ATOMS: atom_id res chain seq x y z
N ALA A 1 -4.13 7.13 20.15
CA ALA A 1 -4.31 6.56 18.80
C ALA A 1 -3.99 5.05 18.77
N LEU A 2 -2.72 4.64 18.90
CA LEU A 2 -2.32 3.22 18.83
C LEU A 2 -3.07 2.33 19.84
N LEU A 3 -3.02 2.71 21.13
CA LEU A 3 -3.70 1.95 22.20
C LEU A 3 -5.21 1.85 21.97
N CYS A 4 -5.85 2.88 21.41
CA CYS A 4 -7.28 2.84 21.07
C CYS A 4 -7.54 1.76 20.01
N HIS A 5 -6.74 1.71 18.95
CA HIS A 5 -6.87 0.67 17.92
C HIS A 5 -6.66 -0.72 18.51
N LEU A 6 -5.66 -0.89 19.36
CA LEU A 6 -5.34 -2.17 19.99
C LEU A 6 -6.42 -2.66 20.95
N VAL A 7 -6.96 -1.77 21.79
CA VAL A 7 -7.87 -2.12 22.89
C VAL A 7 -9.33 -2.08 22.46
N LEU A 8 -9.70 -1.11 21.62
CA LEU A 8 -11.09 -0.80 21.26
C LEU A 8 -11.45 -1.17 19.82
N GLY A 9 -10.52 -1.67 19.00
CA GLY A 9 -10.80 -1.98 17.59
C GLY A 9 -10.80 -0.75 16.67
N GLY A 10 -10.71 0.45 17.22
CA GLY A 10 -10.70 1.68 16.44
C GLY A 10 -10.29 2.90 17.25
N GLY A 11 -10.12 4.04 16.57
CA GLY A 11 -9.82 5.31 17.23
C GLY A 11 -9.27 6.38 16.30
N PRO A 12 -8.64 7.43 16.86
CA PRO A 12 -8.04 8.52 16.09
C PRO A 12 -6.95 7.99 15.15
N ALA A 13 -6.86 8.55 13.95
CA ALA A 13 -5.90 8.13 12.93
C ALA A 13 -4.49 8.00 13.50
N VAL A 14 -3.87 6.84 13.28
CA VAL A 14 -2.46 6.61 13.62
C VAL A 14 -1.60 7.41 12.64
N ALA A 15 -0.51 8.01 13.14
CA ALA A 15 0.42 8.79 12.32
C ALA A 15 0.84 8.00 11.06
N ALA A 16 0.85 8.68 9.90
CA ALA A 16 1.13 8.05 8.60
C ALA A 16 2.51 7.36 8.58
N GLU A 17 3.50 7.98 9.21
CA GLU A 17 4.86 7.43 9.37
C GLU A 17 4.85 6.10 10.12
N LEU A 18 4.12 6.01 11.23
CA LEU A 18 4.03 4.78 12.01
C LEU A 18 3.28 3.70 11.23
N THR A 19 2.20 4.06 10.55
CA THR A 19 1.45 3.13 9.68
C THR A 19 2.34 2.58 8.56
N GLN A 20 3.20 3.42 7.98
CA GLN A 20 4.18 2.99 6.98
C GLN A 20 5.25 2.08 7.60
N ALA A 21 5.76 2.40 8.78
CA ALA A 21 6.76 1.57 9.47
C ALA A 21 6.23 0.15 9.75
N HIS A 22 4.96 0.01 10.12
CA HIS A 22 4.32 -1.30 10.28
C HIS A 22 4.18 -2.07 8.96
N ARG A 23 3.85 -1.38 7.87
CA ARG A 23 3.78 -2.01 6.53
C ARG A 23 5.16 -2.45 6.05
N ALA A 24 6.20 -1.64 6.30
CA ALA A 24 7.58 -1.90 5.93
C ALA A 24 8.17 -3.10 6.69
N THR A 25 7.80 -3.26 7.95
CA THR A 25 8.27 -4.35 8.82
C THR A 25 7.38 -5.59 8.79
N GLY A 26 6.21 -5.51 8.14
CA GLY A 26 5.26 -6.63 8.02
C GLY A 26 4.39 -6.87 9.25
N VAL A 27 4.50 -6.02 10.28
CA VAL A 27 3.77 -6.13 11.54
C VAL A 27 2.45 -5.35 11.55
N SER A 28 1.88 -5.02 10.39
CA SER A 28 0.54 -4.38 10.31
C SER A 28 -0.57 -5.20 10.97
N HIS A 29 -0.42 -6.52 11.04
CA HIS A 29 -1.35 -7.41 11.75
C HIS A 29 -1.33 -7.26 13.28
N LEU A 30 -0.33 -6.55 13.83
CA LEU A 30 -0.25 -6.15 15.25
C LEU A 30 -0.87 -4.76 15.51
N LEU A 31 -1.09 -3.94 14.48
CA LEU A 31 -1.81 -2.66 14.62
C LEU A 31 -3.32 -2.84 14.68
N ALA A 32 -3.84 -3.73 13.85
CA ALA A 32 -5.26 -4.01 13.75
C ALA A 32 -5.63 -5.12 14.73
N VAL A 33 -6.80 -5.01 15.36
CA VAL A 33 -7.31 -6.10 16.18
C VAL A 33 -7.47 -7.34 15.31
N SER A 34 -6.66 -8.33 15.63
CA SER A 34 -6.55 -9.59 14.93
C SER A 34 -6.81 -10.75 15.87
N GLY A 35 -7.04 -11.94 15.31
CA GLY A 35 -7.19 -13.15 16.11
C GLY A 35 -6.03 -13.47 17.03
N ALA A 36 -4.82 -12.99 16.71
CA ALA A 36 -3.67 -13.13 17.58
C ALA A 36 -3.93 -12.48 18.95
N HIS A 37 -4.58 -11.31 19.00
CA HIS A 37 -4.92 -10.60 20.23
C HIS A 37 -5.87 -11.42 21.12
N LEU A 38 -6.85 -12.09 20.51
CA LEU A 38 -7.76 -13.00 21.22
C LEU A 38 -7.00 -14.20 21.78
N THR A 39 -6.11 -14.81 20.99
CA THR A 39 -5.29 -15.93 21.49
C THR A 39 -4.33 -15.52 22.59
N MET A 40 -3.77 -14.31 22.53
CA MET A 40 -2.92 -13.73 23.58
C MET A 40 -3.70 -13.51 24.87
N LEU A 41 -4.94 -13.00 24.78
CA LEU A 41 -5.83 -12.81 25.91
C LEU A 41 -6.22 -14.16 26.54
N ALA A 42 -6.60 -15.13 25.72
CA ALA A 42 -6.90 -16.49 26.17
C ALA A 42 -5.69 -17.16 26.85
N TRP A 43 -4.49 -16.98 26.32
CA TRP A 43 -3.26 -17.51 26.93
C TRP A 43 -2.95 -16.85 28.28
N ARG A 44 -3.10 -15.53 28.39
CA ARG A 44 -2.89 -14.80 29.66
C ARG A 44 -3.86 -15.25 30.74
N LEU A 45 -5.15 -15.40 30.39
CA LEU A 45 -6.16 -15.95 31.28
C LEU A 45 -5.85 -17.40 31.67
N GLY A 46 -5.36 -18.21 30.72
CA GLY A 46 -4.97 -19.61 30.99
C GLY A 46 -3.77 -19.73 31.92
N PHE A 47 -2.77 -18.86 31.76
CA PHE A 47 -1.60 -18.82 32.61
C PHE A 47 -1.96 -18.47 34.07
N THR A 48 -2.74 -17.40 34.28
CA THR A 48 -3.18 -17.00 35.63
C THR A 48 -4.08 -18.07 36.26
N PHE A 49 -4.97 -18.67 35.48
CA PHE A 49 -5.86 -19.71 35.95
C PHE A 49 -5.14 -21.00 36.36
N THR A 50 -4.14 -21.43 35.58
CA THR A 50 -3.33 -22.62 35.88
C THR A 50 -2.49 -22.44 37.14
N LEU A 51 -2.10 -21.20 37.45
CA LEU A 51 -1.39 -20.87 38.69
C LEU A 51 -2.33 -20.87 39.90
N ALA A 52 -3.57 -20.40 39.72
CA ALA A 52 -4.55 -20.22 40.79
C ALA A 52 -5.33 -21.49 41.16
N THR A 53 -5.55 -22.40 40.21
CA THR A 53 -6.35 -23.61 40.42
C THR A 53 -5.53 -24.85 40.08
N ARG A 54 -5.24 -25.67 41.10
CA ARG A 54 -4.66 -27.01 40.86
C ARG A 54 -5.57 -27.76 39.87
N ARG A 55 -4.97 -28.52 38.92
CA ARG A 55 -5.56 -29.20 37.74
C ARG A 55 -6.80 -30.07 38.05
N SER A 56 -7.90 -29.47 38.48
CA SER A 56 -9.17 -30.13 38.73
C SER A 56 -10.07 -30.02 37.50
N ALA A 57 -10.88 -31.04 37.26
CA ALA A 57 -11.82 -31.04 36.13
C ALA A 57 -12.84 -29.89 36.20
N LEU A 58 -13.25 -29.51 37.41
CA LEU A 58 -14.15 -28.39 37.65
C LEU A 58 -13.46 -27.05 37.34
N GLY A 59 -12.19 -26.89 37.72
CA GLY A 59 -11.38 -25.72 37.34
C GLY A 59 -11.31 -25.53 35.82
N ASN A 60 -11.00 -26.58 35.08
CA ASN A 60 -10.92 -26.49 33.61
C ASN A 60 -12.24 -26.05 32.95
N ARG A 61 -13.40 -26.47 33.48
CA ARG A 61 -14.71 -26.03 32.97
C ARG A 61 -14.95 -24.54 33.23
N TRP A 62 -14.69 -24.08 34.45
CA TRP A 62 -14.79 -22.66 34.80
C TRP A 62 -13.86 -21.79 33.96
N PHE A 63 -12.64 -22.24 33.73
CA PHE A 63 -11.68 -21.55 32.87
C PHE A 63 -12.22 -21.35 31.45
N HIS A 64 -12.73 -22.40 30.81
CA HIS A 64 -13.25 -22.30 29.45
C HIS A 64 -14.45 -21.36 29.37
N THR A 65 -15.34 -21.37 30.37
CA THR A 65 -16.50 -20.46 30.43
C THR A 65 -16.05 -19.01 30.58
N VAL A 66 -15.16 -18.71 31.53
CA VAL A 66 -14.65 -17.34 31.75
C VAL A 66 -13.86 -16.85 30.54
N CYS A 67 -13.01 -17.70 29.96
CA CYS A 67 -12.25 -17.36 28.76
C CYS A 67 -13.19 -17.05 27.59
N SER A 68 -14.20 -17.88 27.36
CA SER A 68 -15.20 -17.65 26.31
C SER A 68 -15.98 -16.35 26.54
N ALA A 69 -16.40 -16.07 27.78
CA ALA A 69 -17.10 -14.83 28.12
C ALA A 69 -16.24 -13.58 27.86
N VAL A 70 -14.97 -13.60 28.26
CA VAL A 70 -14.04 -12.49 28.03
C VAL A 70 -13.78 -12.29 26.53
N LEU A 71 -13.64 -13.37 25.76
CA LEU A 71 -13.43 -13.27 24.31
C LEU A 71 -14.66 -12.70 23.59
N VAL A 72 -15.87 -13.11 23.98
CA VAL A 72 -17.12 -12.55 23.43
C VAL A 72 -17.24 -11.07 23.79
N LEU A 73 -16.95 -10.70 25.04
CA LEU A 73 -16.96 -9.29 25.47
C LEU A 73 -15.96 -8.45 24.68
N TYR A 74 -14.74 -8.96 24.47
CA TYR A 74 -13.74 -8.27 23.66
C TYR A 74 -14.17 -8.14 22.19
N GLY A 75 -14.79 -9.19 21.63
CA GLY A 75 -15.42 -9.12 20.31
C GLY A 75 -16.47 -8.02 20.22
N ALA A 76 -17.33 -7.88 21.23
CA ALA A 76 -18.34 -6.84 21.29
C ALA A 76 -17.74 -5.43 21.38
N ILE A 77 -16.71 -5.24 22.22
CA ILE A 77 -16.00 -3.95 22.38
C ILE A 77 -15.37 -3.50 21.06
N THR A 78 -14.82 -4.46 20.30
CA THR A 78 -14.11 -4.21 19.04
C THR A 78 -15.04 -4.15 17.82
N GLY A 79 -16.36 -4.18 18.03
CA GLY A 79 -17.34 -4.08 16.94
C GLY A 79 -17.50 -5.34 16.09
N MET A 80 -16.96 -6.48 16.54
CA MET A 80 -17.02 -7.76 15.83
C MET A 80 -16.44 -7.71 14.41
N ASP A 81 -15.37 -6.93 14.23
CA ASP A 81 -14.65 -6.85 12.96
C ASP A 81 -14.36 -8.25 12.37
N PRO A 82 -14.40 -8.44 11.04
CA PRO A 82 -14.31 -9.76 10.43
C PRO A 82 -13.14 -10.65 10.92
N PRO A 83 -11.90 -10.16 11.08
CA PRO A 83 -10.82 -10.97 11.66
C PRO A 83 -11.03 -11.35 13.14
N VAL A 84 -11.71 -10.50 13.93
CA VAL A 84 -12.05 -10.79 15.33
C VAL A 84 -13.12 -11.87 15.39
N PHE A 85 -14.19 -11.73 14.60
CA PHE A 85 -15.26 -12.72 14.51
C PHE A 85 -14.73 -14.12 14.21
N ARG A 86 -13.87 -14.24 13.17
CA ARG A 86 -13.31 -15.54 12.78
C ARG A 86 -12.45 -16.17 13.87
N ALA A 87 -11.66 -15.35 14.55
CA ALA A 87 -10.81 -15.81 15.64
C ALA A 87 -11.61 -16.22 16.87
N LEU A 88 -12.71 -15.50 17.17
CA LEU A 88 -13.64 -15.85 18.23
C LEU A 88 -14.24 -17.23 17.96
N VAL A 89 -14.81 -17.44 16.77
CA VAL A 89 -15.39 -18.74 16.37
C VAL A 89 -14.34 -19.85 16.44
N ALA A 90 -13.16 -19.65 15.85
CA ALA A 90 -12.09 -20.66 15.87
C ALA A 90 -11.65 -20.99 17.30
N THR A 91 -11.50 -19.99 18.15
CA THR A 91 -11.09 -20.17 19.56
C THR A 91 -12.19 -20.88 20.35
N SER A 92 -13.48 -20.53 20.15
CA SER A 92 -14.60 -21.20 20.78
C SER A 92 -14.68 -22.68 20.37
N VAL A 93 -14.52 -22.99 19.09
CA VAL A 93 -14.47 -24.39 18.60
C VAL A 93 -13.31 -25.14 19.24
N PHE A 94 -12.13 -24.52 19.29
CA PHE A 94 -10.95 -25.11 19.92
C PHE A 94 -11.21 -25.43 21.40
N LEU A 95 -11.70 -24.45 22.18
CA LEU A 95 -11.97 -24.60 23.61
C LEU A 95 -13.07 -25.63 23.89
N LEU A 96 -14.17 -25.62 23.11
CA LEU A 96 -15.25 -26.59 23.27
C LEU A 96 -14.76 -28.01 22.95
N GLY A 97 -14.01 -28.17 21.86
CA GLY A 97 -13.47 -29.47 21.47
C GLY A 97 -12.50 -30.04 22.51
N THR A 98 -11.57 -29.22 23.02
CA THR A 98 -10.64 -29.66 24.07
C THR A 98 -11.35 -29.91 25.40
N SER A 99 -12.39 -29.14 25.73
CA SER A 99 -13.22 -29.39 26.93
C SER A 99 -13.97 -30.73 26.87
N ALA A 100 -14.34 -31.16 25.66
CA ALA A 100 -14.96 -32.45 25.40
C ALA A 100 -13.94 -33.60 25.26
N GLY A 101 -12.65 -33.34 25.52
CA GLY A 101 -11.57 -34.32 25.35
C GLY A 101 -11.27 -34.70 23.90
N ARG A 102 -11.79 -33.95 22.92
CA ARG A 102 -11.64 -34.24 21.49
C ARG A 102 -10.47 -33.46 20.90
N ARG A 103 -9.75 -34.09 19.97
CA ARG A 103 -8.79 -33.39 19.12
C ARG A 103 -9.55 -32.63 18.02
N VAL A 104 -9.38 -31.32 17.96
CA VAL A 104 -10.00 -30.49 16.92
C VAL A 104 -9.11 -30.48 15.68
N PRO A 105 -9.59 -30.97 14.53
CA PRO A 105 -8.82 -30.89 13.29
C PRO A 105 -8.77 -29.45 12.78
N VAL A 106 -7.71 -29.10 12.06
CA VAL A 106 -7.53 -27.76 11.44
C VAL A 106 -8.69 -27.42 10.50
N SER A 107 -9.21 -28.41 9.79
CA SER A 107 -10.39 -28.24 8.94
C SER A 107 -11.58 -27.70 9.72
N GLY A 108 -11.79 -28.12 10.97
CA GLY A 108 -12.84 -27.56 11.83
C GLY A 108 -12.58 -26.12 12.26
N LEU A 109 -11.32 -25.77 12.51
CA LEU A 109 -10.89 -24.40 12.87
C LEU A 109 -10.94 -23.43 11.68
N LEU A 110 -10.98 -23.93 10.44
CA LEU A 110 -11.09 -23.12 9.23
C LEU A 110 -12.51 -23.12 8.65
N ALA A 111 -13.16 -24.28 8.55
CA ALA A 111 -14.43 -24.42 7.86
C ALA A 111 -15.58 -23.71 8.59
N LEU A 112 -15.68 -23.82 9.92
CA LEU A 112 -16.79 -23.20 10.65
C LEU A 112 -16.70 -21.66 10.64
N PRO A 113 -15.55 -21.03 10.94
CA PRO A 113 -15.43 -19.58 10.79
C PRO A 113 -15.69 -19.12 9.34
N ALA A 114 -15.25 -19.88 8.33
CA ALA A 114 -15.49 -19.55 6.93
C ALA A 114 -16.98 -19.60 6.58
N LEU A 115 -17.66 -20.67 6.99
CA LEU A 115 -19.10 -20.85 6.79
C LEU A 115 -19.89 -19.72 7.44
N LEU A 116 -19.58 -19.39 8.70
CA LEU A 116 -20.26 -18.30 9.39
C LEU A 116 -19.95 -16.93 8.76
N THR A 117 -18.72 -16.68 8.32
CA THR A 117 -18.40 -15.47 7.54
C THR A 117 -19.17 -15.43 6.22
N ALA A 118 -19.32 -16.56 5.52
CA ALA A 118 -20.10 -16.65 4.29
C ALA A 118 -21.58 -16.29 4.51
N LEU A 119 -22.15 -16.71 5.65
CA LEU A 119 -23.54 -16.46 6.00
C LEU A 119 -23.79 -15.00 6.40
N PHE A 120 -22.93 -14.41 7.22
CA PHE A 120 -23.15 -13.06 7.77
C PHE A 120 -22.53 -11.94 6.94
N ALA A 121 -21.43 -12.20 6.23
CA ALA A 121 -20.67 -11.20 5.47
C ALA A 121 -20.00 -11.83 4.24
N PRO A 122 -20.76 -12.26 3.22
CA PRO A 122 -20.23 -13.00 2.06
C PRO A 122 -19.16 -12.23 1.28
N ARG A 123 -19.21 -10.89 1.30
CA ARG A 123 -18.21 -10.03 0.65
C ARG A 123 -16.82 -10.15 1.30
N ASP A 124 -16.75 -10.50 2.58
CA ASP A 124 -15.50 -10.58 3.32
C ASP A 124 -14.68 -11.83 2.97
N LEU A 125 -15.30 -12.87 2.39
CA LEU A 125 -14.60 -14.08 1.93
C LEU A 125 -13.54 -13.78 0.88
N LEU A 126 -13.76 -12.75 0.06
CA LEU A 126 -12.82 -12.31 -0.97
C LEU A 126 -11.91 -11.18 -0.48
N GLY A 127 -12.07 -10.78 0.79
CA GLY A 127 -11.34 -9.70 1.41
C GLY A 127 -9.90 -10.07 1.74
N VAL A 128 -9.04 -9.05 1.76
CA VAL A 128 -7.60 -9.17 2.09
C VAL A 128 -7.39 -9.83 3.46
N SER A 129 -8.17 -9.39 4.45
CA SER A 129 -8.10 -9.89 5.83
C SER A 129 -8.41 -11.39 5.91
N PHE A 130 -9.40 -11.87 5.16
CA PHE A 130 -9.77 -13.28 5.14
C PHE A 130 -8.63 -14.14 4.57
N ASN A 131 -8.16 -13.79 3.36
CA ASN A 131 -7.13 -14.54 2.66
C ASN A 131 -5.81 -14.64 3.45
N LEU A 132 -5.35 -13.52 4.01
CA LEU A 132 -4.12 -13.50 4.81
C LEU A 132 -4.28 -14.27 6.12
N SER A 133 -5.43 -14.17 6.79
CA SER A 133 -5.70 -14.89 8.04
C SER A 133 -5.67 -16.41 7.85
N TYR A 134 -6.29 -16.92 6.78
CA TYR A 134 -6.36 -18.36 6.52
C TYR A 134 -5.00 -18.92 6.12
N ALA A 135 -4.27 -18.21 5.24
CA ALA A 135 -2.90 -18.57 4.87
C ALA A 135 -1.97 -18.60 6.10
N ALA A 136 -2.11 -17.64 7.02
CA ALA A 136 -1.33 -17.62 8.27
C ALA A 136 -1.69 -18.81 9.18
N VAL A 137 -2.97 -19.17 9.34
CA VAL A 137 -3.40 -20.34 10.15
C VAL A 137 -2.89 -21.65 9.56
N VAL A 138 -2.91 -21.80 8.23
CA VAL A 138 -2.28 -22.95 7.56
C VAL A 138 -0.79 -23.01 7.86
N GLY A 139 -0.07 -21.87 7.73
CA GLY A 139 1.35 -21.79 8.10
C GLY A 139 1.61 -22.16 9.57
N LEU A 140 0.81 -21.65 10.50
CA LEU A 140 0.88 -22.00 11.92
C LEU A 140 0.70 -23.49 12.19
N PHE A 141 -0.13 -24.19 11.41
CA PHE A 141 -0.25 -25.64 11.53
C PHE A 141 0.93 -26.39 10.91
N LEU A 142 1.40 -25.93 9.74
CA LEU A 142 2.55 -26.51 9.05
C LEU A 142 3.86 -26.36 9.82
N SER A 143 3.99 -25.38 10.71
CA SER A 143 5.11 -25.30 11.64
C SER A 143 5.22 -26.54 12.53
N GLY A 144 4.11 -27.25 12.77
CA GLY A 144 4.03 -28.39 13.68
C GLY A 144 3.71 -28.00 15.12
N GLY A 145 3.42 -26.72 15.38
CA GLY A 145 3.11 -26.16 16.70
C GLY A 145 4.33 -26.05 17.62
N LEU A 146 4.14 -25.42 18.79
CA LEU A 146 5.13 -25.40 19.87
C LEU A 146 5.23 -26.80 20.50
N ARG A 147 5.99 -27.70 19.90
CA ARG A 147 6.20 -29.04 20.47
C ARG A 147 7.10 -28.97 21.70
N GLY A 148 6.76 -29.77 22.70
CA GLY A 148 7.41 -29.80 24.01
C GLY A 148 8.93 -29.93 23.89
N GLY A 149 9.62 -28.90 24.34
CA GLY A 149 11.07 -28.80 24.46
C GLY A 149 11.41 -27.92 25.64
N GLY A 150 12.69 -27.56 25.78
CA GLY A 150 13.15 -26.65 26.82
C GLY A 150 12.60 -25.22 26.65
N TRP A 151 13.08 -24.32 27.49
CA TRP A 151 12.68 -22.91 27.46
C TRP A 151 12.99 -22.24 26.10
N ARG A 152 14.06 -22.66 25.42
CA ARG A 152 14.45 -22.15 24.10
C ARG A 152 13.42 -22.52 23.02
N GLU A 153 13.00 -23.77 23.01
CA GLU A 153 11.99 -24.28 22.07
C GLU A 153 10.66 -23.56 22.27
N ARG A 154 10.27 -23.36 23.53
CA ARG A 154 9.01 -22.73 23.89
C ARG A 154 8.94 -21.23 23.59
N TYR A 155 10.00 -20.48 23.88
CA TYR A 155 9.97 -19.02 23.85
C TYR A 155 10.67 -18.38 22.65
N TRP A 156 11.57 -19.11 21.96
CA TRP A 156 12.34 -18.57 20.85
C TRP A 156 12.13 -19.36 19.56
N ILE A 157 12.54 -20.63 19.54
CA ILE A 157 12.57 -21.44 18.31
C ILE A 157 11.16 -21.66 17.78
N GLY A 158 10.23 -22.07 18.63
CA GLY A 158 8.85 -22.34 18.23
C GLY A 158 8.12 -21.11 17.67
N PRO A 159 8.13 -19.94 18.35
CA PRO A 159 7.55 -18.71 17.80
C PRO A 159 8.20 -18.24 16.50
N LEU A 160 9.52 -18.37 16.36
CA LEU A 160 10.24 -18.08 15.12
C LEU A 160 9.80 -19.03 13.99
N GLN A 161 9.71 -20.33 14.25
CA GLN A 161 9.23 -21.32 13.28
C GLN A 161 7.80 -21.01 12.83
N CYS A 162 6.90 -20.69 13.76
CA CYS A 162 5.54 -20.23 13.43
C CYS A 162 5.55 -19.00 12.53
N SER A 163 6.43 -18.03 12.82
CA SER A 163 6.54 -16.78 12.06
C SER A 163 7.12 -17.01 10.65
N VAL A 164 8.10 -17.91 10.51
CA VAL A 164 8.63 -18.34 9.20
C VAL A 164 7.52 -18.96 8.35
N TRP A 165 6.78 -19.93 8.90
CA TRP A 165 5.74 -20.62 8.15
C TRP A 165 4.55 -19.71 7.82
N ALA A 166 4.15 -18.84 8.73
CA ALA A 166 3.10 -17.85 8.48
C ALA A 166 3.54 -16.84 7.40
N ALA A 167 4.78 -16.34 7.45
CA ALA A 167 5.34 -15.44 6.45
C ALA A 167 5.41 -16.11 5.07
N LEU A 168 5.88 -17.36 5.01
CA LEU A 168 5.98 -18.13 3.77
C LEU A 168 4.62 -18.38 3.11
N CYS A 169 3.63 -18.84 3.89
CA CYS A 169 2.30 -19.14 3.36
C CYS A 169 1.54 -17.87 2.95
N THR A 170 1.80 -16.74 3.60
CA THR A 170 1.19 -15.46 3.25
C THR A 170 1.94 -14.70 2.15
N MET A 171 3.19 -15.07 1.82
CA MET A 171 4.05 -14.34 0.88
C MET A 171 3.42 -14.13 -0.51
N PRO A 172 2.85 -15.15 -1.20
CA PRO A 172 2.24 -14.91 -2.52
C PRO A 172 1.07 -13.91 -2.46
N LEU A 173 0.29 -13.94 -1.38
CA LEU A 173 -0.85 -13.05 -1.18
C LEU A 173 -0.40 -11.64 -0.81
N THR A 174 0.60 -11.48 0.05
CA THR A 174 1.13 -10.15 0.39
C THR A 174 1.79 -9.50 -0.81
N LEU A 175 2.43 -10.27 -1.70
CA LEU A 175 2.93 -9.78 -2.98
C LEU A 175 1.80 -9.34 -3.91
N TRP A 176 0.75 -10.14 -4.03
CA TRP A 176 -0.39 -9.79 -4.86
C TRP A 176 -1.10 -8.50 -4.41
N TYR A 177 -1.40 -8.41 -3.11
CA TYR A 177 -2.14 -7.28 -2.56
C TYR A 177 -1.27 -6.02 -2.42
N PHE A 178 -0.05 -6.18 -1.95
CA PHE A 178 0.78 -5.05 -1.52
C PHE A 178 1.99 -4.80 -2.43
N GLY A 179 2.37 -5.75 -3.31
CA GLY A 179 3.53 -5.62 -4.19
C GLY A 179 4.85 -5.52 -3.44
N GLN A 180 4.94 -6.16 -2.27
CA GLN A 180 6.11 -6.10 -1.41
C GLN A 180 6.19 -7.33 -0.50
N TRP A 181 7.39 -7.62 -0.02
CA TRP A 181 7.65 -8.59 1.04
C TRP A 181 8.40 -7.90 2.18
N ALA A 182 8.02 -8.23 3.41
CA ALA A 182 8.59 -7.64 4.63
C ALA A 182 9.23 -8.75 5.48
N PRO A 183 10.53 -9.06 5.29
CA PRO A 183 11.22 -10.17 5.95
C PRO A 183 11.27 -10.02 7.47
N TRP A 184 11.36 -8.78 7.93
CA TRP A 184 11.43 -8.45 9.35
C TRP A 184 10.23 -8.95 10.15
N THR A 185 9.09 -9.27 9.52
CA THR A 185 7.95 -9.88 10.22
C THR A 185 8.32 -11.18 10.92
N ILE A 186 9.30 -11.94 10.40
CA ILE A 186 9.72 -13.23 10.97
C ILE A 186 10.29 -13.04 12.38
N VAL A 187 11.03 -11.96 12.60
CA VAL A 187 11.69 -11.65 13.89
C VAL A 187 10.84 -10.68 14.72
N ALA A 188 10.22 -9.70 14.07
CA ALA A 188 9.45 -8.66 14.73
C ALA A 188 8.18 -9.21 15.39
N THR A 189 7.45 -10.14 14.76
CA THR A 189 6.23 -10.73 15.33
C THR A 189 6.48 -11.43 16.68
N PRO A 190 7.45 -12.37 16.81
CA PRO A 190 7.69 -13.03 18.09
C PRO A 190 8.32 -12.10 19.14
N LEU A 191 9.10 -11.10 18.72
CA LEU A 191 9.72 -10.13 19.64
C LEU A 191 8.71 -9.12 20.19
N LEU A 192 7.84 -8.58 19.33
CA LEU A 192 6.88 -7.54 19.69
C LEU A 192 5.56 -8.12 20.22
N GLY A 193 5.21 -9.35 19.88
CA GLY A 193 3.98 -10.01 20.31
C GLY A 193 3.74 -9.99 21.83
N PRO A 194 4.73 -10.35 22.68
CA PRO A 194 4.59 -10.26 24.13
C PRO A 194 4.34 -8.84 24.63
N LEU A 195 5.00 -7.85 24.02
CA LEU A 195 4.81 -6.43 24.36
C LEU A 195 3.38 -5.99 24.02
N VAL A 196 2.88 -6.36 22.83
CA VAL A 196 1.50 -6.11 22.40
C VAL A 196 0.49 -6.80 23.32
N ALA A 197 0.73 -8.05 23.72
CA ALA A 197 -0.13 -8.77 24.67
C ALA A 197 -0.18 -8.10 26.05
N ALA A 198 0.96 -7.59 26.51
CA ALA A 198 1.05 -6.88 27.77
C ALA A 198 0.34 -5.51 27.69
N MET A 199 0.53 -4.76 26.59
CA MET A 199 -0.18 -3.51 26.29
C MET A 199 -1.69 -3.72 26.22
N LEU A 200 -2.16 -4.78 25.54
CA LEU A 200 -3.57 -5.11 25.41
C LEU A 200 -4.19 -5.38 26.78
N GLY A 201 -3.59 -6.28 27.58
CA GLY A 201 -4.18 -6.62 28.87
C GLY A 201 -4.09 -5.47 29.88
N LEU A 202 -3.01 -4.69 29.88
CA LEU A 202 -2.91 -3.49 30.72
C LEU A 202 -3.92 -2.42 30.27
N GLY A 203 -4.05 -2.22 28.96
CA GLY A 203 -5.01 -1.28 28.37
C GLY A 203 -6.45 -1.63 28.72
N LEU A 204 -6.84 -2.90 28.58
CA LEU A 204 -8.15 -3.39 29.00
C LEU A 204 -8.38 -3.17 30.51
N THR A 205 -7.39 -3.46 31.37
CA THR A 205 -7.52 -3.19 32.80
C THR A 205 -7.69 -1.70 33.09
N THR A 206 -6.98 -0.82 32.38
CA THR A 206 -7.13 0.63 32.52
C THR A 206 -8.51 1.09 32.07
N THR A 207 -9.01 0.60 30.94
CA THR A 207 -10.35 0.92 30.43
C THR A 207 -11.45 0.52 31.41
N LEU A 208 -11.31 -0.64 32.08
CA LEU A 208 -12.29 -1.13 33.05
C LEU A 208 -12.16 -0.48 34.44
N ALA A 209 -10.95 -0.13 34.88
CA ALA A 209 -10.69 0.42 36.21
C ALA A 209 -10.85 1.95 36.29
N ALA A 210 -10.59 2.68 35.20
CA ALA A 210 -10.66 4.15 35.19
C ALA A 210 -12.05 4.72 35.56
N PRO A 211 -13.19 4.12 35.16
CA PRO A 211 -14.51 4.57 35.60
C PRO A 211 -14.76 4.40 37.10
N VAL A 212 -14.09 3.44 37.75
CA VAL A 212 -14.23 3.18 39.20
C VAL A 212 -13.44 4.19 40.00
N TRP A 213 -12.20 4.46 39.57
CA TRP A 213 -11.35 5.48 40.18
C TRP A 213 -10.38 6.06 39.16
N ALA A 214 -10.48 7.36 38.90
CA ALA A 214 -9.63 8.06 37.93
C ALA A 214 -8.13 7.92 38.24
N GLY A 215 -7.75 7.73 39.51
CA GLY A 215 -6.37 7.49 39.92
C GLY A 215 -5.76 6.21 39.33
N PHE A 216 -6.55 5.15 39.12
CA PHE A 216 -6.07 3.96 38.39
C PHE A 216 -5.69 4.29 36.96
N GLY A 217 -6.47 5.16 36.30
CA GLY A 217 -6.17 5.65 34.96
C GLY A 217 -4.77 6.27 34.90
N TRP A 218 -4.48 7.19 35.82
CA TRP A 218 -3.18 7.87 35.88
C TRP A 218 -2.02 6.93 36.19
N ILE A 219 -2.16 6.06 37.19
CA ILE A 219 -1.10 5.13 37.60
C ILE A 219 -0.77 4.16 36.46
N LEU A 220 -1.79 3.60 35.78
CA LEU A 220 -1.58 2.64 34.70
C LEU A 220 -1.18 3.30 33.36
N ALA A 221 -1.43 4.60 33.19
CA ALA A 221 -1.04 5.34 31.99
C ALA A 221 0.48 5.43 31.82
N TRP A 222 1.26 5.57 32.90
CA TRP A 222 2.72 5.63 32.84
C TRP A 222 3.36 4.38 32.21
N PRO A 223 3.11 3.15 32.71
CA PRO A 223 3.65 1.94 32.09
C PRO A 223 3.09 1.73 30.68
N LEU A 224 1.81 2.03 30.43
CA LEU A 224 1.24 1.96 29.08
C LEU A 224 1.95 2.89 28.09
N SER A 225 2.25 4.12 28.51
CA SER A 225 2.97 5.10 27.70
C SER A 225 4.39 4.62 27.40
N ALA A 226 5.13 4.14 28.42
CA ALA A 226 6.47 3.61 28.24
C ALA A 226 6.51 2.41 27.28
N MET A 227 5.58 1.45 27.44
CA MET A 227 5.46 0.28 26.56
C MET A 227 5.09 0.68 25.12
N THR A 228 4.19 1.66 24.97
CA THR A 228 3.80 2.20 23.67
C THR A 228 4.97 2.89 22.98
N ALA A 229 5.74 3.70 23.72
CA ALA A 229 6.94 4.35 23.20
C ALA A 229 8.00 3.33 22.78
N LEU A 230 8.23 2.30 23.60
CA LEU A 230 9.14 1.20 23.28
C LEU A 230 8.72 0.46 22.01
N TYR A 231 7.44 0.11 21.89
CA TYR A 231 6.88 -0.53 20.71
C TYR A 231 7.05 0.32 19.45
N CYS A 232 6.65 1.60 19.51
CA CYS A 232 6.78 2.52 18.38
C CYS A 232 8.25 2.71 17.96
N GLY A 233 9.15 2.88 18.93
CA GLY A 233 10.59 3.01 18.68
C GLY A 233 11.17 1.76 18.03
N ALA A 234 10.79 0.56 18.50
CA ALA A 234 11.24 -0.70 17.91
C ALA A 234 10.76 -0.88 16.47
N VAL A 235 9.48 -0.61 16.17
CA VAL A 235 8.93 -0.69 14.80
C VAL A 235 9.61 0.33 13.88
N GLN A 236 9.83 1.56 14.35
CA GLN A 236 10.53 2.58 13.58
C GLN A 236 11.99 2.22 13.32
N LEU A 237 12.70 1.67 14.31
CA LEU A 237 14.07 1.20 14.15
C LEU A 237 14.15 0.09 13.10
N LEU A 238 13.30 -0.93 13.20
CA LEU A 238 13.23 -2.02 12.22
C LEU A 238 12.89 -1.52 10.82
N SER A 239 12.05 -0.47 10.69
CA SER A 239 11.70 0.10 9.39
C SER A 239 12.84 0.84 8.69
N ARG A 240 13.92 1.16 9.40
CA ARG A 240 15.13 1.79 8.84
C ARG A 240 16.18 0.78 8.41
N LEU A 241 16.01 -0.49 8.77
CA LEU A 241 16.93 -1.55 8.39
C LEU A 241 16.79 -1.89 6.90
N PRO A 242 17.85 -2.43 6.27
CA PRO A 242 17.75 -2.92 4.90
C PRO A 242 16.63 -3.97 4.78
N LEU A 243 16.05 -4.10 3.59
CA LEU A 243 14.94 -5.02 3.30
C LEU A 243 13.61 -4.69 3.98
N ALA A 244 13.42 -3.46 4.51
CA ALA A 244 12.17 -3.03 5.15
C ALA A 244 11.39 -1.97 4.32
N PRO A 245 10.54 -2.36 3.33
CA PRO A 245 10.32 -3.69 2.78
C PRO A 245 11.14 -3.92 1.49
N VAL A 246 11.18 -5.18 1.02
CA VAL A 246 11.62 -5.51 -0.34
C VAL A 246 10.43 -5.30 -1.28
N LEU A 247 10.57 -4.40 -2.24
CA LEU A 247 9.55 -4.17 -3.26
C LEU A 247 9.70 -5.22 -4.36
N ALA A 248 8.57 -5.76 -4.84
CA ALA A 248 8.56 -6.66 -5.97
C ALA A 248 8.52 -5.87 -7.29
N GLU A 249 9.22 -6.37 -8.30
CA GLU A 249 9.27 -5.82 -9.66
C GLU A 249 7.92 -5.99 -10.38
N SER A 250 7.24 -7.10 -10.10
CA SER A 250 5.93 -7.42 -10.67
C SER A 250 5.04 -8.05 -9.60
N ARG A 251 3.75 -8.24 -9.94
CA ARG A 251 2.81 -8.96 -9.07
C ARG A 251 2.38 -10.25 -9.74
N PRO A 252 2.16 -11.33 -8.97
CA PRO A 252 1.56 -12.53 -9.51
C PRO A 252 0.15 -12.22 -10.02
N SER A 253 -0.21 -12.76 -11.18
CA SER A 253 -1.57 -12.63 -11.70
C SER A 253 -2.55 -13.45 -10.84
N LEU A 254 -3.79 -12.98 -10.70
CA LEU A 254 -4.81 -13.72 -9.93
C LEU A 254 -5.01 -15.17 -10.44
N PRO A 255 -5.05 -15.44 -11.77
CA PRO A 255 -5.10 -16.81 -12.27
C PRO A 255 -3.91 -17.66 -11.81
N LEU A 256 -2.69 -17.12 -11.82
CA LEU A 256 -1.49 -17.83 -11.36
C LEU A 256 -1.60 -18.20 -9.87
N LEU A 257 -2.08 -17.28 -9.03
CA LEU A 257 -2.33 -17.56 -7.60
C LEU A 257 -3.40 -18.63 -7.40
N MET A 258 -4.47 -18.61 -8.19
CA MET A 258 -5.54 -19.62 -8.11
C MET A 258 -5.04 -21.00 -8.54
N CYS A 259 -4.36 -21.10 -9.69
CA CYS A 259 -3.77 -22.34 -10.17
C CYS A 259 -2.77 -22.92 -9.14
N ALA A 260 -1.97 -22.05 -8.55
CA ALA A 260 -0.97 -22.46 -7.59
C ALA A 260 -1.55 -22.78 -6.22
N GLY A 261 -2.59 -22.07 -5.78
CA GLY A 261 -3.38 -22.45 -4.59
C GLY A 261 -3.98 -23.85 -4.74
N LEU A 262 -4.57 -24.15 -5.90
CA LEU A 262 -5.07 -25.48 -6.23
C LEU A 262 -3.94 -26.52 -6.22
N LEU A 263 -2.80 -26.25 -6.87
CA LEU A 263 -1.63 -27.13 -6.88
C LEU A 263 -1.06 -27.36 -5.47
N GLY A 264 -1.05 -26.33 -4.63
CA GLY A 264 -0.57 -26.40 -3.25
C GLY A 264 -1.47 -27.20 -2.35
N THR A 265 -2.79 -27.02 -2.49
CA THR A 265 -3.76 -27.87 -1.80
C THR A 265 -3.65 -29.32 -2.27
N ALA A 266 -3.48 -29.56 -3.56
CA ALA A 266 -3.24 -30.91 -4.09
C ALA A 266 -1.94 -31.51 -3.51
N CYS A 267 -0.82 -30.80 -3.57
CA CYS A 267 0.46 -31.24 -2.98
C CYS A 267 0.37 -31.53 -1.48
N LEU A 268 -0.32 -30.67 -0.71
CA LEU A 268 -0.55 -30.88 0.72
C LEU A 268 -1.37 -32.14 1.00
N LEU A 269 -2.41 -32.39 0.19
CA LEU A 269 -3.31 -33.52 0.37
C LEU A 269 -2.70 -34.84 -0.14
N TRP A 270 -1.96 -34.80 -1.26
CA TRP A 270 -1.38 -35.98 -1.91
C TRP A 270 -0.01 -36.36 -1.35
N LEU A 271 0.92 -35.41 -1.28
CA LEU A 271 2.32 -35.72 -0.94
C LEU A 271 2.55 -35.71 0.58
N ARG A 272 1.66 -35.05 1.35
CA ARG A 272 1.83 -34.78 2.79
C ARG A 272 3.21 -34.18 3.13
N ASP A 273 3.89 -33.61 2.14
CA ASP A 273 5.26 -33.13 2.25
C ASP A 273 5.28 -31.60 2.38
N ARG A 274 5.89 -31.13 3.46
CA ARG A 274 6.10 -29.72 3.76
C ARG A 274 6.99 -29.04 2.71
N ARG A 275 7.89 -29.79 2.05
CA ARG A 275 8.80 -29.25 1.02
C ARG A 275 8.03 -28.78 -0.21
N GLY A 276 6.95 -29.46 -0.59
CA GLY A 276 6.10 -29.05 -1.71
C GLY A 276 5.44 -27.68 -1.50
N VAL A 277 5.00 -27.38 -0.27
CA VAL A 277 4.46 -26.05 0.08
C VAL A 277 5.53 -24.97 -0.04
N VAL A 278 6.73 -25.25 0.47
CA VAL A 278 7.85 -24.31 0.39
C VAL A 278 8.20 -24.03 -1.06
N ALA A 279 8.40 -25.08 -1.86
CA ALA A 279 8.72 -24.97 -3.29
C ALA A 279 7.66 -24.14 -4.03
N LEU A 280 6.38 -24.39 -3.76
CA LEU A 280 5.27 -23.64 -4.36
C LEU A 280 5.24 -22.17 -3.94
N CYS A 281 5.30 -21.87 -2.64
CA CYS A 281 5.29 -20.49 -2.15
C CYS A 281 6.47 -19.71 -2.72
N LEU A 282 7.65 -20.34 -2.82
CA LEU A 282 8.84 -19.74 -3.41
C LEU A 282 8.70 -19.57 -4.93
N SER A 283 8.22 -20.57 -5.67
CA SER A 283 8.07 -20.49 -7.12
C SER A 283 7.06 -19.42 -7.55
N LEU A 284 6.05 -19.16 -6.72
CA LEU A 284 5.06 -18.09 -6.97
C LEU A 284 5.55 -16.69 -6.63
N SER A 285 6.64 -16.58 -5.87
CA SER A 285 7.05 -15.31 -5.27
C SER A 285 8.40 -14.84 -5.78
N LEU A 286 9.41 -15.72 -5.80
CA LEU A 286 10.78 -15.39 -6.17
C LEU A 286 10.91 -14.77 -7.58
N PRO A 287 10.22 -15.26 -8.64
CA PRO A 287 10.34 -14.67 -9.97
C PRO A 287 9.94 -13.19 -10.02
N HIS A 288 9.09 -12.74 -9.10
CA HIS A 288 8.62 -11.35 -9.05
C HIS A 288 9.60 -10.37 -8.40
N PHE A 289 10.71 -10.88 -7.85
CA PHE A 289 11.84 -10.08 -7.39
C PHE A 289 13.01 -10.12 -8.37
N LEU A 290 12.94 -10.97 -9.39
CA LEU A 290 13.94 -10.98 -10.45
C LEU A 290 13.63 -9.83 -11.42
N PRO A 291 14.64 -9.06 -11.84
CA PRO A 291 14.45 -8.06 -12.87
C PRO A 291 14.02 -8.76 -14.15
N ALA A 292 12.76 -8.57 -14.55
CA ALA A 292 12.28 -9.04 -15.84
C ALA A 292 12.78 -8.04 -16.90
N PRO A 293 13.53 -8.49 -17.92
CA PRO A 293 13.85 -7.63 -19.04
C PRO A 293 12.57 -7.38 -19.82
N GLN A 294 11.87 -6.29 -19.49
CA GLN A 294 10.84 -5.78 -20.37
C GLN A 294 11.54 -5.00 -21.49
N PRO A 295 11.21 -5.24 -22.76
CA PRO A 295 11.62 -4.33 -23.82
C PRO A 295 10.98 -2.98 -23.50
N VAL A 296 11.78 -2.07 -22.94
CA VAL A 296 11.27 -0.76 -22.57
C VAL A 296 11.24 0.09 -23.83
N GLU A 297 10.12 0.04 -24.52
CA GLU A 297 9.90 0.90 -25.68
C GLU A 297 9.76 2.36 -25.24
N PRO A 298 10.06 3.33 -26.11
CA PRO A 298 9.74 4.72 -25.88
C PRO A 298 8.25 4.88 -25.60
N GLY A 299 7.87 5.86 -24.79
CA GLY A 299 6.47 5.99 -24.42
C GLY A 299 6.18 6.92 -23.25
N LEU A 300 4.92 6.94 -22.85
CA LEU A 300 4.39 7.72 -21.74
C LEU A 300 3.70 6.78 -20.74
N VAL A 301 4.11 6.85 -19.47
CA VAL A 301 3.42 6.21 -18.35
C VAL A 301 2.78 7.29 -17.47
N LEU A 302 1.46 7.32 -17.43
CA LEU A 302 0.71 8.16 -16.50
C LEU A 302 0.39 7.36 -15.24
N VAL A 303 1.07 7.69 -14.14
CA VAL A 303 1.04 6.91 -12.89
C VAL A 303 -0.23 7.20 -12.10
N ALA A 304 -0.89 6.16 -11.59
CA ALA A 304 -2.07 6.32 -10.74
C ALA A 304 -1.71 6.78 -9.32
N VAL A 305 -1.54 8.09 -9.17
CA VAL A 305 -1.21 8.75 -7.89
C VAL A 305 -2.45 9.30 -7.13
N GLY A 306 -3.65 9.09 -7.67
CA GLY A 306 -4.90 9.64 -7.12
C GLY A 306 -5.17 11.06 -7.62
N HIS A 307 -5.46 12.00 -6.71
CA HIS A 307 -5.66 13.42 -7.06
C HIS A 307 -4.31 14.12 -7.04
N GLY A 308 -3.68 14.20 -8.20
CA GLY A 308 -2.36 14.77 -8.44
C GLY A 308 -1.82 14.34 -9.78
N HIS A 309 -0.53 14.59 -10.03
CA HIS A 309 0.09 14.30 -11.32
C HIS A 309 1.47 13.62 -11.18
N ALA A 310 1.72 12.66 -12.06
CA ALA A 310 3.02 12.04 -12.29
C ALA A 310 3.03 11.35 -13.66
N GLY A 311 3.68 11.97 -14.64
CA GLY A 311 3.88 11.42 -15.97
C GLY A 311 5.35 11.05 -16.20
N LEU A 312 5.65 9.79 -16.48
CA LEU A 312 6.99 9.34 -16.84
C LEU A 312 7.09 9.22 -18.37
N LEU A 313 7.99 10.01 -18.96
CA LEU A 313 8.34 9.95 -20.37
C LEU A 313 9.60 9.12 -20.55
N ARG A 314 9.60 8.20 -21.51
CA ARG A 314 10.82 7.54 -22.01
C ARG A 314 11.03 7.90 -23.47
N LEU A 315 12.18 8.48 -23.76
CA LEU A 315 12.57 8.86 -25.11
C LEU A 315 13.25 7.70 -25.87
N PRO A 316 13.33 7.77 -27.21
CA PRO A 316 14.01 6.79 -28.05
C PRO A 316 15.48 6.53 -27.71
N ASP A 317 16.18 7.55 -27.19
CA ASP A 317 17.58 7.46 -26.76
C ASP A 317 17.75 6.84 -25.35
N GLY A 318 16.63 6.46 -24.70
CA GLY A 318 16.60 5.90 -23.36
C GLY A 318 16.51 6.94 -22.24
N THR A 319 16.59 8.24 -22.54
CA THR A 319 16.46 9.33 -21.57
C THR A 319 15.07 9.32 -20.94
N THR A 320 15.02 9.54 -19.63
CA THR A 320 13.76 9.55 -18.87
C THR A 320 13.44 10.90 -18.24
N VAL A 321 12.20 11.33 -18.38
CA VAL A 321 11.71 12.59 -17.83
C VAL A 321 10.47 12.33 -16.97
N LEU A 322 10.57 12.57 -15.67
CA LEU A 322 9.44 12.56 -14.77
C LEU A 322 8.82 13.97 -14.72
N VAL A 323 7.56 14.09 -15.08
CA VAL A 323 6.75 15.32 -15.03
C VAL A 323 5.84 15.25 -13.81
N ASP A 324 6.10 16.11 -12.83
CA ASP A 324 5.48 16.16 -11.51
C ASP A 324 5.61 14.88 -10.67
N CYS A 325 5.39 15.05 -9.36
CA CYS A 325 5.47 14.02 -8.34
C CYS A 325 4.63 14.43 -7.14
N GLY A 326 3.30 14.31 -7.26
CA GLY A 326 2.41 14.68 -6.16
C GLY A 326 1.06 13.97 -6.10
N SER A 327 0.44 14.09 -4.93
CA SER A 327 -0.90 13.58 -4.62
C SER A 327 -1.48 14.31 -3.40
N LEU A 328 -2.65 14.94 -3.52
CA LEU A 328 -3.30 15.68 -2.42
C LEU A 328 -3.47 14.84 -1.14
N ARG A 329 -3.76 13.55 -1.29
CA ARG A 329 -4.17 12.70 -0.15
C ARG A 329 -3.10 11.70 0.27
N GLN A 330 -2.25 11.24 -0.64
CA GLN A 330 -1.40 10.07 -0.40
C GLN A 330 0.02 10.23 -0.98
N PRO A 331 0.80 11.27 -0.60
CA PRO A 331 2.13 11.53 -1.16
C PRO A 331 3.09 10.34 -1.03
N HIS A 332 3.05 9.63 0.11
CA HIS A 332 3.87 8.43 0.32
C HIS A 332 3.52 7.30 -0.65
N ARG A 333 2.22 7.08 -0.93
CA ARG A 333 1.80 6.06 -1.88
C ARG A 333 2.09 6.48 -3.31
N ALA A 334 1.97 7.77 -3.63
CA ALA A 334 2.36 8.32 -4.92
C ALA A 334 3.86 8.08 -5.19
N ALA A 335 4.73 8.41 -4.24
CA ALA A 335 6.16 8.14 -4.35
C ALA A 335 6.48 6.65 -4.53
N GLN A 336 5.74 5.76 -3.85
CA GLN A 336 5.88 4.31 -4.03
C GLN A 336 5.40 3.85 -5.42
N ALA A 337 4.28 4.38 -5.91
CA ALA A 337 3.75 4.05 -7.22
C ALA A 337 4.73 4.51 -8.32
N ILE A 338 5.25 5.73 -8.21
CA ILE A 338 6.28 6.26 -9.12
C ILE A 338 7.55 5.42 -9.05
N ALA A 339 8.07 5.16 -7.84
CA ALA A 339 9.28 4.36 -7.68
C ALA A 339 9.12 2.94 -8.24
N ARG A 340 7.93 2.34 -8.18
CA ARG A 340 7.66 1.03 -8.78
C ARG A 340 7.65 1.05 -10.30
N VAL A 341 7.22 2.15 -10.91
CA VAL A 341 7.31 2.29 -12.38
C VAL A 341 8.77 2.57 -12.78
N VAL A 342 9.49 3.35 -11.97
CA VAL A 342 10.83 3.86 -12.27
C VAL A 342 11.94 2.83 -11.97
N LEU A 343 12.04 2.34 -10.73
CA LEU A 343 13.16 1.49 -10.27
C LEU A 343 13.43 0.22 -11.08
N PRO A 344 12.43 -0.50 -11.62
CA PRO A 344 12.69 -1.74 -12.38
C PRO A 344 13.50 -1.51 -13.66
N HIS A 345 13.36 -0.33 -14.27
CA HIS A 345 13.72 -0.14 -15.68
C HIS A 345 14.38 1.22 -15.98
N TYR A 346 14.41 2.13 -15.02
CA TYR A 346 14.69 3.54 -15.26
C TYR A 346 15.49 4.21 -14.14
N HIS A 347 16.37 5.10 -14.53
CA HIS A 347 16.78 6.22 -13.69
C HIS A 347 15.86 7.41 -13.97
N ILE A 348 16.02 8.52 -13.26
CA ILE A 348 15.35 9.78 -13.61
C ILE A 348 16.45 10.74 -14.06
N ASP A 349 16.55 10.99 -15.36
CA ASP A 349 17.51 11.98 -15.86
C ASP A 349 17.00 13.40 -15.56
N TRP A 350 15.70 13.63 -15.77
CA TRP A 350 15.05 14.91 -15.53
C TRP A 350 13.79 14.79 -14.68
N LEU A 351 13.69 15.63 -13.65
CA LEU A 351 12.44 15.95 -12.95
C LEU A 351 11.94 17.32 -13.42
N VAL A 352 10.82 17.37 -14.13
CA VAL A 352 10.17 18.62 -14.54
C VAL A 352 8.99 18.87 -13.61
N VAL A 353 8.98 20.01 -12.93
CA VAL A 353 7.85 20.44 -12.10
C VAL A 353 7.03 21.48 -12.88
N THR A 354 5.74 21.24 -13.03
CA THR A 354 4.86 22.15 -13.80
C THR A 354 4.54 23.40 -13.00
N HIS A 355 4.24 23.27 -11.72
CA HIS A 355 3.97 24.36 -10.77
C HIS A 355 4.15 23.91 -9.32
N GLY A 356 4.02 24.83 -8.37
CA GLY A 356 4.36 24.62 -6.95
C GLY A 356 3.25 24.04 -6.06
N ASP A 357 2.13 23.57 -6.61
CA ASP A 357 1.02 23.09 -5.79
C ASP A 357 1.31 21.70 -5.22
N HIS A 358 0.72 21.40 -4.06
CA HIS A 358 1.08 20.23 -3.27
C HIS A 358 0.87 18.92 -4.05
N ASP A 359 -0.18 18.80 -4.83
CA ASP A 359 -0.50 17.64 -5.65
C ASP A 359 0.39 17.44 -6.89
N HIS A 360 1.39 18.31 -7.07
CA HIS A 360 2.43 18.18 -8.08
C HIS A 360 3.83 17.98 -7.48
N ILE A 361 4.08 18.32 -6.21
CA ILE A 361 5.45 18.28 -5.62
C ILE A 361 5.58 17.52 -4.30
N ASN A 362 4.48 17.23 -3.60
CA ASN A 362 4.55 16.77 -2.20
C ASN A 362 5.08 15.35 -2.01
N ALA A 363 5.22 14.55 -3.08
CA ALA A 363 5.78 13.21 -3.03
C ALA A 363 7.29 13.17 -3.32
N ILE A 364 7.90 14.30 -3.72
CA ILE A 364 9.34 14.41 -4.00
C ILE A 364 10.21 13.97 -2.79
N PRO A 365 9.96 14.39 -1.53
CA PRO A 365 10.80 13.97 -0.40
C PRO A 365 10.86 12.45 -0.23
N GLN A 366 9.72 11.77 -0.40
CA GLN A 366 9.61 10.31 -0.31
C GLN A 366 10.16 9.61 -1.54
N LEU A 367 10.12 10.24 -2.71
CA LEU A 367 10.73 9.74 -3.94
C LEU A 367 12.26 9.75 -3.81
N LEU A 368 12.85 10.83 -3.30
CA LEU A 368 14.31 10.98 -3.16
C LEU A 368 14.97 9.93 -2.26
N ALA A 369 14.21 9.35 -1.34
CA ALA A 369 14.64 8.21 -0.52
C ALA A 369 14.81 6.90 -1.33
N ARG A 370 14.32 6.86 -2.57
CA ARG A 370 14.25 5.65 -3.42
C ARG A 370 14.94 5.87 -4.76
N VAL A 371 14.63 6.98 -5.44
CA VAL A 371 15.17 7.36 -6.75
C VAL A 371 15.62 8.81 -6.70
N ARG A 372 16.84 9.08 -7.16
CA ARG A 372 17.40 10.44 -7.22
C ARG A 372 17.43 10.92 -8.67
N PRO A 373 16.71 11.99 -9.01
CA PRO A 373 16.86 12.66 -10.30
C PRO A 373 18.27 13.25 -10.48
N ARG A 374 18.81 13.18 -11.69
CA ARG A 374 20.10 13.83 -12.00
C ARG A 374 19.95 15.34 -12.14
N GLN A 375 18.93 15.77 -12.87
CA GLN A 375 18.61 17.18 -13.09
C GLN A 375 17.14 17.46 -12.80
N ALA A 376 16.84 18.70 -12.42
CA ALA A 376 15.48 19.17 -12.23
C ALA A 376 15.25 20.51 -12.94
N LEU A 377 14.10 20.66 -13.59
CA LEU A 377 13.62 21.92 -14.15
C LEU A 377 12.45 22.39 -13.30
N LEU A 378 12.67 23.46 -12.54
CA LEU A 378 11.70 24.01 -11.60
C LEU A 378 11.15 25.36 -12.07
N PRO A 379 9.89 25.68 -11.76
CA PRO A 379 9.37 27.05 -11.81
C PRO A 379 10.29 28.01 -11.03
N LEU A 380 10.54 29.20 -11.57
CA LEU A 380 11.39 30.22 -10.91
C LEU A 380 10.89 30.57 -9.51
N GLU A 381 9.58 30.48 -9.26
CA GLU A 381 8.91 30.77 -7.99
C GLU A 381 9.22 29.73 -6.91
N LEU A 382 9.72 28.54 -7.28
CA LEU A 382 10.21 27.56 -6.32
C LEU A 382 11.66 27.83 -5.88
N ARG A 383 12.28 28.92 -6.34
CA ARG A 383 13.62 29.31 -5.88
C ARG A 383 13.60 29.65 -4.38
N GLY A 384 14.53 29.11 -3.63
CA GLY A 384 14.61 29.19 -2.17
C GLY A 384 13.64 28.26 -1.43
N SER A 385 12.88 27.41 -2.12
CA SER A 385 11.92 26.51 -1.48
C SER A 385 12.59 25.32 -0.78
N THR A 386 11.85 24.68 0.13
CA THR A 386 12.25 23.42 0.77
C THR A 386 12.51 22.32 -0.28
N ILE A 387 11.75 22.29 -1.37
CA ILE A 387 11.92 21.31 -2.46
C ILE A 387 13.26 21.51 -3.18
N GLU A 388 13.63 22.76 -3.48
CA GLU A 388 14.94 23.06 -4.06
C GLU A 388 16.07 22.58 -3.14
N SER A 389 15.98 22.93 -1.85
CA SER A 389 16.98 22.54 -0.86
C SER A 389 17.10 21.01 -0.74
N LEU A 390 15.99 20.28 -0.78
CA LEU A 390 15.97 18.82 -0.75
C LEU A 390 16.61 18.19 -1.99
N LEU A 391 16.32 18.72 -3.18
CA LEU A 391 16.90 18.25 -4.44
C LEU A 391 18.41 18.49 -4.47
N GLN A 392 18.87 19.68 -4.09
CA GLN A 392 20.30 20.01 -4.01
C GLN A 392 21.05 19.12 -3.02
N ARG A 393 20.50 18.92 -1.81
CA ARG A 393 21.09 18.01 -0.80
C ARG A 393 21.20 16.56 -1.27
N ASN A 394 20.37 16.15 -2.24
CA ASN A 394 20.41 14.83 -2.85
C ASN A 394 21.23 14.79 -4.16
N GLY A 395 22.00 15.84 -4.47
CA GLY A 395 22.92 15.88 -5.61
C GLY A 395 22.28 16.19 -6.96
N CYS A 396 21.04 16.71 -6.98
CA CYS A 396 20.35 17.06 -8.21
C CYS A 396 20.74 18.47 -8.69
N THR A 397 21.06 18.61 -9.98
CA THR A 397 21.36 19.91 -10.59
C THR A 397 20.06 20.60 -11.00
N ILE A 398 19.84 21.84 -10.57
CA ILE A 398 18.57 22.54 -10.76
C ILE A 398 18.70 23.64 -11.83
N ARG A 399 17.73 23.70 -12.73
CA ARG A 399 17.50 24.81 -13.66
C ARG A 399 16.14 25.44 -13.35
N TRP A 400 16.04 26.75 -13.48
CA TRP A 400 14.80 27.49 -13.27
C TRP A 400 14.17 27.92 -14.59
N LEU A 401 12.85 27.86 -14.67
CA LEU A 401 12.06 28.27 -15.82
C LEU A 401 11.14 29.42 -15.43
N ALA A 402 11.42 30.62 -15.95
CA ALA A 402 10.59 31.80 -15.76
C ALA A 402 9.30 31.74 -16.62
N ALA A 403 8.29 32.52 -16.25
CA ALA A 403 7.11 32.71 -17.10
C ALA A 403 7.50 33.28 -18.47
N GLY A 404 6.92 32.76 -19.55
CA GLY A 404 7.28 33.09 -20.93
C GLY A 404 8.50 32.37 -21.48
N ALA A 405 9.30 31.72 -20.64
CA ALA A 405 10.53 31.06 -21.06
C ALA A 405 10.27 29.65 -21.63
N ARG A 406 11.25 29.18 -22.41
CA ARG A 406 11.31 27.83 -23.00
C ARG A 406 12.62 27.17 -22.62
N CYS A 407 12.58 25.86 -22.41
CA CYS A 407 13.75 25.06 -22.12
C CYS A 407 13.63 23.70 -22.84
N ARG A 408 14.73 23.24 -23.44
CA ARG A 408 14.86 21.87 -23.93
C ARG A 408 15.76 21.09 -22.97
N PRO A 409 15.19 20.33 -22.02
CA PRO A 409 16.02 19.54 -21.09
C PRO A 409 16.81 18.44 -21.81
N CYS A 410 16.23 17.84 -22.86
CA CYS A 410 16.84 16.80 -23.67
C CYS A 410 16.26 16.81 -25.10
N ALA A 411 16.84 16.01 -26.00
CA ALA A 411 16.34 15.85 -27.35
C ALA A 411 14.90 15.29 -27.34
N GLY A 412 14.02 15.81 -28.18
CA GLY A 412 12.62 15.37 -28.23
C GLY A 412 11.71 15.89 -27.11
N VAL A 413 12.21 16.67 -26.13
CA VAL A 413 11.38 17.31 -25.10
C VAL A 413 11.56 18.82 -25.11
N LEU A 414 10.43 19.53 -25.22
CA LEU A 414 10.35 20.98 -25.07
C LEU A 414 9.42 21.33 -23.91
N VAL A 415 9.94 22.09 -22.95
CA VAL A 415 9.16 22.61 -21.82
C VAL A 415 8.99 24.12 -22.00
N HIS A 416 7.76 24.61 -21.88
CA HIS A 416 7.43 26.03 -22.01
C HIS A 416 6.49 26.46 -20.89
N ARG A 417 6.73 27.65 -20.33
CA ARG A 417 5.77 28.29 -19.42
C ARG A 417 5.12 29.47 -20.11
N PRO A 418 3.78 29.50 -20.25
CA PRO A 418 3.10 30.62 -20.90
C PRO A 418 3.30 31.90 -20.09
N ALA A 419 3.53 33.01 -20.81
CA ALA A 419 3.45 34.35 -20.24
C ALA A 419 1.97 34.77 -20.20
N THR A 420 1.36 34.68 -19.02
CA THR A 420 -0.07 34.96 -18.83
C THR A 420 -0.32 35.75 -17.55
N ARG A 421 -1.32 36.63 -17.59
CA ARG A 421 -1.83 37.36 -16.41
C ARG A 421 -2.77 36.51 -15.53
N GLY A 422 -2.98 35.24 -15.91
CA GLY A 422 -3.76 34.27 -15.16
C GLY A 422 -3.10 33.86 -13.83
N ASN A 423 -3.72 32.90 -13.16
CA ASN A 423 -3.22 32.42 -11.87
C ASN A 423 -2.01 31.49 -12.02
N ARG A 424 -1.52 30.93 -10.90
CA ARG A 424 -0.40 29.99 -10.89
C ARG A 424 -0.64 28.75 -11.77
N ASN A 425 -1.88 28.27 -11.85
CA ASN A 425 -2.26 27.12 -12.66
C ASN A 425 -2.15 27.46 -14.16
N ASP A 426 -2.61 28.64 -14.57
CA ASP A 426 -2.43 29.14 -15.94
C ASP A 426 -0.95 29.28 -16.33
N GLN A 427 -0.06 29.47 -15.36
CA GLN A 427 1.40 29.54 -15.55
C GLN A 427 2.11 28.17 -15.44
N SER A 428 1.35 27.07 -15.42
CA SER A 428 1.90 25.70 -15.44
C SER A 428 2.87 25.53 -16.60
N ALA A 429 3.96 24.79 -16.38
CA ALA A 429 4.83 24.38 -17.48
C ALA A 429 4.13 23.32 -18.35
N TRP A 430 4.14 23.54 -19.65
CA TRP A 430 3.67 22.62 -20.67
C TRP A 430 4.85 21.80 -21.18
N VAL A 431 4.67 20.49 -21.31
CA VAL A 431 5.69 19.57 -21.81
C VAL A 431 5.23 18.98 -23.14
N HIS A 432 5.99 19.26 -24.20
CA HIS A 432 5.83 18.66 -25.51
C HIS A 432 6.90 17.58 -25.68
N ALA A 433 6.49 16.35 -25.99
CA ALA A 433 7.38 15.20 -26.09
C ALA A 433 7.19 14.43 -27.41
N GLU A 434 8.30 14.10 -28.06
CA GLU A 434 8.35 13.21 -29.22
C GLU A 434 8.82 11.83 -28.76
N LEU A 435 7.89 10.87 -28.69
CA LEU A 435 8.10 9.56 -28.08
C LEU A 435 8.14 8.48 -29.16
N GLY A 436 9.06 8.61 -30.12
CA GLY A 436 9.17 7.68 -31.25
C GLY A 436 8.03 7.86 -32.26
N SER A 437 7.04 6.96 -32.25
CA SER A 437 5.96 6.94 -33.24
C SER A 437 4.82 7.94 -32.97
N PHE A 438 4.82 8.63 -31.82
CA PHE A 438 3.74 9.54 -31.45
C PHE A 438 4.24 10.78 -30.68
N ARG A 439 3.42 11.85 -30.72
CA ARG A 439 3.64 13.08 -29.95
C ARG A 439 2.70 13.17 -28.76
N ALA A 440 3.24 13.60 -27.61
CA ALA A 440 2.46 13.82 -26.40
C ALA A 440 2.58 15.27 -25.90
N ILE A 441 1.47 15.80 -25.37
CA ILE A 441 1.44 17.11 -24.70
C ILE A 441 0.90 16.91 -23.27
N LEU A 442 1.65 17.38 -22.29
CA LEU A 442 1.24 17.47 -20.89
C LEU A 442 1.06 18.94 -20.52
N THR A 443 -0.13 19.29 -20.03
CA THR A 443 -0.56 20.68 -19.89
C THR A 443 -0.41 21.25 -18.48
N GLY A 444 0.02 20.42 -17.51
CA GLY A 444 -0.10 20.74 -16.08
C GLY A 444 -1.54 21.10 -15.74
N ASP A 445 -1.73 22.16 -14.96
CA ASP A 445 -3.05 22.59 -14.48
C ASP A 445 -3.61 23.81 -15.21
N ALA A 446 -3.12 24.09 -16.42
CA ALA A 446 -3.51 25.24 -17.20
C ALA A 446 -5.04 25.41 -17.31
N LEU A 447 -5.52 26.61 -16.97
CA LEU A 447 -6.93 26.98 -17.11
C LEU A 447 -7.12 27.81 -18.39
N VAL A 448 -8.13 28.68 -18.43
CA VAL A 448 -8.52 29.41 -19.64
C VAL A 448 -7.40 30.32 -20.16
N ALA A 449 -6.71 31.07 -19.29
CA ALA A 449 -5.71 32.04 -19.72
C ALA A 449 -4.40 31.37 -20.17
N GLY A 450 -4.01 30.27 -19.52
CA GLY A 450 -2.85 29.46 -19.89
C GLY A 450 -3.05 28.77 -21.24
N VAL A 451 -4.24 28.19 -21.46
CA VAL A 451 -4.60 27.61 -22.75
C VAL A 451 -4.64 28.67 -23.85
N ALA A 452 -5.24 29.84 -23.60
CA ALA A 452 -5.28 30.93 -24.58
C ALA A 452 -3.86 31.41 -24.96
N ALA A 453 -2.98 31.57 -23.99
CA ALA A 453 -1.58 31.95 -24.23
C ALA A 453 -0.82 30.88 -25.03
N TRP A 454 -1.07 29.59 -24.77
CA TRP A 454 -0.50 28.50 -25.56
C TRP A 454 -1.05 28.48 -27.00
N LEU A 455 -2.37 28.65 -27.17
CA LEU A 455 -3.01 28.67 -28.49
C LEU A 455 -2.47 29.78 -29.39
N ALA A 456 -2.12 30.94 -28.81
CA ALA A 456 -1.52 32.08 -29.50
C ALA A 456 -0.02 31.90 -29.81
N SER A 457 0.62 30.86 -29.28
CA SER A 457 2.05 30.59 -29.51
C SER A 457 2.30 29.73 -30.75
N ASP A 458 3.53 29.76 -31.27
CA ASP A 458 4.06 28.85 -32.30
C ASP A 458 4.15 27.39 -31.85
N LEU A 459 3.94 27.11 -30.55
CA LEU A 459 3.94 25.74 -30.00
C LEU A 459 2.58 25.06 -30.09
N SER A 460 1.53 25.83 -30.41
CA SER A 460 0.18 25.39 -30.68
C SER A 460 0.21 24.38 -31.84
N THR A 461 0.23 23.08 -31.55
CA THR A 461 0.49 22.03 -32.54
C THR A 461 -0.38 20.80 -32.31
N PRO A 462 -0.66 20.00 -33.37
CA PRO A 462 -1.32 18.71 -33.20
C PRO A 462 -0.44 17.71 -32.43
N ALA A 463 -1.08 16.84 -31.64
CA ALA A 463 -0.40 15.75 -30.94
C ALA A 463 -1.33 14.53 -30.82
N ASP A 464 -0.76 13.33 -30.82
CA ASP A 464 -1.54 12.08 -30.75
C ASP A 464 -2.12 11.84 -29.35
N VAL A 465 -1.35 12.21 -28.32
CA VAL A 465 -1.71 12.03 -26.91
C VAL A 465 -1.76 13.38 -26.20
N LEU A 466 -2.88 13.66 -25.53
CA LEU A 466 -3.04 14.86 -24.69
C LEU A 466 -3.36 14.45 -23.26
N VAL A 467 -2.52 14.85 -22.30
CA VAL A 467 -2.91 14.81 -20.89
C VAL A 467 -3.72 16.07 -20.61
N LEU A 468 -4.98 15.88 -20.22
CA LEU A 468 -5.93 16.95 -19.96
C LEU A 468 -5.57 17.72 -18.66
N PRO A 469 -5.76 19.06 -18.64
CA PRO A 469 -5.31 19.87 -17.52
C PRO A 469 -6.17 19.72 -16.27
N HIS A 470 -5.58 20.09 -15.13
CA HIS A 470 -6.29 20.33 -13.87
C HIS A 470 -7.18 19.15 -13.47
N HIS A 471 -6.62 17.94 -13.60
CA HIS A 471 -7.26 16.66 -13.29
C HIS A 471 -8.62 16.43 -13.98
N GLY A 472 -8.88 17.12 -15.11
CA GLY A 472 -10.13 17.02 -15.86
C GLY A 472 -11.29 17.88 -15.33
N ARG A 473 -11.03 18.91 -14.50
CA ARG A 473 -12.07 19.83 -14.01
C ARG A 473 -12.60 20.75 -15.13
N PRO A 474 -13.90 21.07 -15.18
CA PRO A 474 -14.46 21.87 -16.28
C PRO A 474 -13.87 23.29 -16.33
N HIS A 475 -13.55 23.75 -17.54
CA HIS A 475 -13.37 25.17 -17.88
C HIS A 475 -13.47 25.39 -19.40
N ASP A 476 -13.67 26.64 -19.82
CA ASP A 476 -14.04 26.99 -21.21
C ASP A 476 -12.88 26.86 -22.23
N GLY A 477 -11.64 26.74 -21.75
CA GLY A 477 -10.46 26.60 -22.61
C GLY A 477 -10.33 25.23 -23.28
N ILE A 478 -11.09 24.23 -22.83
CA ILE A 478 -10.89 22.83 -23.24
C ILE A 478 -11.37 22.55 -24.66
N ALA A 479 -12.50 23.11 -25.09
CA ALA A 479 -12.98 22.90 -26.45
C ALA A 479 -12.00 23.47 -27.51
N PRO A 480 -11.52 24.73 -27.39
CA PRO A 480 -10.46 25.24 -28.27
C PRO A 480 -9.17 24.41 -28.24
N LEU A 481 -8.76 23.93 -27.06
CA LEU A 481 -7.58 23.08 -26.92
C LEU A 481 -7.72 21.77 -27.71
N LEU A 482 -8.84 21.07 -27.56
CA LEU A 482 -9.13 19.82 -28.26
C LEU A 482 -9.19 20.03 -29.79
N GLN A 483 -9.78 21.13 -30.24
CA GLN A 483 -9.86 21.47 -31.67
C GLN A 483 -8.48 21.71 -32.30
N ARG A 484 -7.56 22.30 -31.54
CA ARG A 484 -6.20 22.61 -32.01
C ARG A 484 -5.27 21.41 -31.99
N VAL A 485 -5.30 20.63 -30.90
CA VAL A 485 -4.43 19.47 -30.68
C VAL A 485 -4.89 18.26 -31.48
N ARG A 486 -6.21 18.06 -31.62
CA ARG A 486 -6.85 16.89 -32.27
C ARG A 486 -6.27 15.55 -31.80
N PRO A 487 -6.24 15.27 -30.48
CA PRO A 487 -5.64 14.06 -29.97
C PRO A 487 -6.45 12.82 -30.35
N ARG A 488 -5.75 11.71 -30.64
CA ARG A 488 -6.38 10.39 -30.76
C ARG A 488 -6.71 9.82 -29.38
N LEU A 489 -5.86 10.11 -28.39
CA LEU A 489 -5.98 9.67 -27.01
C LEU A 489 -5.87 10.85 -26.05
N ALA A 490 -6.88 11.05 -25.21
CA ALA A 490 -6.84 11.98 -24.09
C ALA A 490 -6.71 11.21 -22.76
N LEU A 491 -5.77 11.61 -21.92
CA LEU A 491 -5.49 10.99 -20.63
C LEU A 491 -5.84 11.95 -19.49
N VAL A 492 -6.35 11.43 -18.38
CA VAL A 492 -6.68 12.23 -17.20
C VAL A 492 -6.08 11.62 -15.94
N SER A 493 -5.28 12.38 -15.21
CA SER A 493 -4.80 11.97 -13.88
C SER A 493 -5.82 12.40 -12.82
N CYS A 494 -6.55 11.46 -12.23
CA CYS A 494 -7.55 11.76 -11.20
C CYS A 494 -7.84 10.57 -10.28
N ALA A 495 -8.42 10.84 -9.10
CA ALA A 495 -8.79 9.81 -8.11
C ALA A 495 -10.19 9.20 -8.33
N GLY A 496 -11.05 9.81 -9.15
CA GLY A 496 -12.46 9.44 -9.27
C GLY A 496 -12.68 8.17 -10.10
N ARG A 497 -13.54 7.27 -9.60
CA ARG A 497 -13.94 6.04 -10.32
C ARG A 497 -14.96 6.29 -11.44
N ASP A 498 -15.64 7.43 -11.42
CA ASP A 498 -16.79 7.69 -12.31
C ASP A 498 -16.41 8.10 -13.73
N GLY A 499 -15.15 7.94 -14.13
CA GLY A 499 -14.67 7.90 -15.53
C GLY A 499 -15.16 8.85 -16.60
N PHE A 500 -15.75 9.95 -16.16
CA PHE A 500 -16.38 10.98 -16.95
C PHE A 500 -16.11 12.32 -16.26
N THR A 501 -14.84 12.69 -16.16
CA THR A 501 -14.49 14.08 -15.85
C THR A 501 -15.16 14.99 -16.89
N ALA A 502 -15.49 16.22 -16.52
CA ALA A 502 -16.19 17.13 -17.43
C ALA A 502 -15.41 17.32 -18.74
N GLN A 503 -14.08 17.44 -18.64
CA GLN A 503 -13.21 17.50 -19.80
C GLN A 503 -13.16 16.18 -20.58
N GLY A 504 -13.16 15.03 -19.88
CA GLY A 504 -13.20 13.72 -20.53
C GLY A 504 -14.47 13.49 -21.35
N LYS A 505 -15.62 14.02 -20.90
CA LYS A 505 -16.87 14.03 -21.69
C LYS A 505 -16.72 14.85 -22.97
N LEU A 506 -16.14 16.05 -22.87
CA LEU A 506 -15.88 16.91 -24.03
C LEU A 506 -14.92 16.25 -25.03
N ALA A 507 -13.84 15.62 -24.54
CA ALA A 507 -12.89 14.91 -25.39
C ALA A 507 -13.54 13.73 -26.13
N ARG A 508 -14.40 12.93 -25.46
CA ARG A 508 -15.17 11.87 -26.14
C ARG A 508 -16.12 12.43 -27.19
N ALA A 509 -16.82 13.53 -26.89
CA ALA A 509 -17.71 14.20 -27.85
C ALA A 509 -16.95 14.74 -29.07
N ALA A 510 -15.68 15.11 -28.89
CA ALA A 510 -14.77 15.49 -29.98
C ALA A 510 -14.14 14.29 -30.72
N GLY A 511 -14.57 13.05 -30.44
CA GLY A 511 -14.11 11.83 -31.12
C GLY A 511 -12.81 11.22 -30.56
N CYS A 512 -12.34 11.67 -29.40
CA CYS A 512 -11.11 11.16 -28.78
C CYS A 512 -11.37 9.90 -27.94
N SER A 513 -10.43 8.96 -27.94
CA SER A 513 -10.39 7.91 -26.91
C SER A 513 -9.99 8.54 -25.57
N VAL A 514 -10.67 8.19 -24.46
CA VAL A 514 -10.40 8.81 -23.15
C VAL A 514 -10.17 7.77 -22.07
N LEU A 515 -8.99 7.81 -21.46
CA LEU A 515 -8.60 6.99 -20.32
C LEU A 515 -8.24 7.87 -19.12
N HIS A 516 -8.42 7.34 -17.91
CA HIS A 516 -8.14 8.07 -16.69
C HIS A 516 -7.67 7.14 -15.58
N THR A 517 -6.74 7.63 -14.77
CA THR A 517 -6.05 6.79 -13.79
C THR A 517 -6.94 6.27 -12.66
N GLY A 518 -8.05 6.96 -12.38
CA GLY A 518 -9.00 6.57 -11.34
C GLY A 518 -9.75 5.24 -11.59
N SER A 519 -10.06 4.90 -12.86
CA SER A 519 -10.65 3.58 -13.19
C SER A 519 -9.68 2.62 -13.85
N SER A 520 -8.68 3.14 -14.56
CA SER A 520 -7.77 2.36 -15.39
C SER A 520 -6.41 2.14 -14.73
N GLY A 521 -6.25 2.55 -13.46
CA GLY A 521 -4.96 2.51 -12.76
C GLY A 521 -3.86 3.23 -13.53
N THR A 522 -2.62 2.75 -13.42
CA THR A 522 -1.49 3.28 -14.19
C THR A 522 -1.73 3.00 -15.67
N ILE A 523 -1.60 4.02 -16.51
CA ILE A 523 -1.81 3.91 -17.96
C ILE A 523 -0.45 4.03 -18.65
N THR A 524 -0.10 3.04 -19.48
CA THR A 524 1.13 2.99 -20.25
C THR A 524 0.81 3.04 -21.74
N VAL A 525 1.36 4.02 -22.44
CA VAL A 525 1.27 4.18 -23.89
C VAL A 525 2.66 3.95 -24.48
N ARG A 526 2.82 2.91 -25.29
CA ARG A 526 4.11 2.55 -25.91
C ARG A 526 4.14 2.94 -27.38
N ALA A 527 5.33 3.31 -27.84
CA ALA A 527 5.63 3.72 -29.19
C ALA A 527 5.76 2.53 -30.15
N SER A 528 4.68 1.77 -30.27
CA SER A 528 4.51 0.73 -31.30
C SER A 528 3.73 1.29 -32.49
N ALA A 529 3.69 0.52 -33.59
CA ALA A 529 2.93 0.87 -34.79
C ALA A 529 1.83 -0.19 -35.02
N PRO A 530 0.57 0.07 -34.62
CA PRO A 530 0.03 1.25 -33.94
C PRO A 530 0.38 1.32 -32.43
N PRO A 531 0.25 2.48 -31.76
CA PRO A 531 0.56 2.61 -30.33
C PRO A 531 -0.27 1.66 -29.47
N THR A 532 0.40 0.87 -28.64
CA THR A 532 -0.24 -0.06 -27.70
C THR A 532 -0.48 0.59 -26.36
N ILE A 533 -1.66 0.36 -25.79
CA ILE A 533 -2.07 0.88 -24.50
C ILE A 533 -2.23 -0.27 -23.50
N HIS A 534 -1.58 -0.14 -22.35
CA HIS A 534 -1.71 -1.07 -21.23
C HIS A 534 -2.21 -0.33 -19.98
N THR A 535 -3.12 -0.94 -19.24
CA THR A 535 -3.72 -0.39 -18.03
C THR A 535 -3.55 -1.36 -16.86
N GLU A 536 -3.12 -0.87 -15.70
CA GLU A 536 -3.09 -1.65 -14.47
C GLU A 536 -4.43 -1.55 -13.72
N ARG A 537 -4.86 -2.56 -12.96
CA ARG A 537 -6.07 -2.38 -12.13
C ARG A 537 -5.84 -1.24 -11.12
N PRO A 538 -6.81 -0.32 -10.94
CA PRO A 538 -6.68 0.78 -10.00
C PRO A 538 -6.44 0.24 -8.59
N TRP A 539 -5.65 0.97 -7.80
CA TRP A 539 -5.46 0.64 -6.38
C TRP A 539 -6.84 0.53 -5.72
N PRO A 540 -7.13 -0.50 -4.90
CA PRO A 540 -8.32 -0.49 -4.09
C PRO A 540 -8.22 0.73 -3.16
N VAL A 541 -8.94 1.77 -3.53
CA VAL A 541 -9.22 2.91 -2.66
C VAL A 541 -10.08 2.32 -1.56
N GLU A 542 -9.45 2.03 -0.41
CA GLU A 542 -10.13 1.86 0.88
C GLU A 542 -10.92 3.13 1.20
#